data_AF-A0A3N5HNM9-F1
#
_entry.id   AF-A0A3N5HNM9-F1
#
_cell.length_a   1.000
_cell.length_b   1.000
_cell.length_c   1.000
_cell.angle_alpha   90.00
_cell.angle_beta   90.00
_cell.angle_gamma   90.00
#
_symmetry.space_group_name_H-M   'P 1'
#
loop_
_entity.id
_entity.type
_entity.pdbx_description
1 polymer ?
#
loop_
_entity_poly.entity_id
_entity_poly.type
_entity_poly.pdbx_seq_one_letter_code
_entity_poly.pdbx_strand_id
1 'polypeptide(L)'
;ARGLSAIDAPVSGGDIGARNASLSIMIGGDTESVQAVMPLFELLGNKILHQGGPGSGQQAKLCNQIVIAGTMVGVCESLLYGYKAGLDLNRMLKSIRGGAAACWTLDNLAPRILQRNFEPGFFVEHFIKDMGLALEEANRMELVLPGLTLAHQLYQTVQALGHGRSGTHALMLALEELARNHVNASSE
;
A
#
# COMPACT_ATOMS: atom_id res chain seq x y z
N ALA A 1 -2.22 -34.79 -12.03
CA ALA A 1 -2.75 -33.50 -12.52
C ALA A 1 -4.13 -33.74 -13.14
N ARG A 2 -5.11 -32.85 -12.93
CA ARG A 2 -6.49 -32.99 -13.47
C ARG A 2 -6.66 -32.39 -14.88
N GLY A 3 -5.57 -32.08 -15.59
CA GLY A 3 -5.62 -31.39 -16.89
C GLY A 3 -6.12 -29.93 -16.80
N LEU A 4 -5.93 -29.28 -15.65
CA LEU A 4 -6.32 -27.89 -15.42
C LEU A 4 -5.06 -27.03 -15.25
N SER A 5 -5.08 -25.83 -15.83
CA SER A 5 -4.08 -24.79 -15.59
C SER A 5 -4.57 -23.80 -14.53
N ALA A 6 -3.64 -23.17 -13.81
CA ALA A 6 -3.92 -22.15 -12.81
C ALA A 6 -2.95 -20.98 -12.97
N ILE A 7 -3.45 -19.77 -12.74
CA ILE A 7 -2.73 -18.50 -12.88
C ILE A 7 -3.01 -17.69 -11.61
N ASP A 8 -1.96 -17.08 -11.04
CA ASP A 8 -2.10 -16.08 -10.00
C ASP A 8 -1.96 -14.68 -10.62
N ALA A 9 -2.99 -13.84 -10.48
CA ALA A 9 -3.01 -12.50 -11.07
C ALA A 9 -3.47 -11.43 -10.06
N PRO A 10 -2.75 -11.23 -8.93
CA PRO A 10 -3.07 -10.16 -8.00
C PRO A 10 -2.99 -8.78 -8.65
N VAL A 11 -3.74 -7.83 -8.07
CA VAL A 11 -3.92 -6.49 -8.63
C VAL A 11 -3.54 -5.37 -7.66
N SER A 12 -3.27 -4.19 -8.22
CA SER A 12 -3.09 -2.93 -7.48
C SER A 12 -3.82 -1.78 -8.19
N GLY A 13 -4.33 -0.81 -7.44
CA GLY A 13 -5.16 0.30 -7.95
C GLY A 13 -6.43 0.58 -7.14
N GLY A 14 -6.79 -0.32 -6.21
CA GLY A 14 -7.96 -0.19 -5.35
C GLY A 14 -9.29 -0.12 -6.12
N ASP A 15 -10.35 0.28 -5.42
CA ASP A 15 -11.71 0.33 -5.99
C ASP A 15 -11.81 1.26 -7.20
N ILE A 16 -11.09 2.39 -7.18
CA ILE A 16 -11.08 3.35 -8.29
C ILE A 16 -10.44 2.72 -9.53
N GLY A 17 -9.30 2.04 -9.37
CA GLY A 17 -8.64 1.34 -10.46
C GLY A 17 -9.52 0.24 -11.06
N ALA A 18 -10.23 -0.51 -10.21
CA ALA A 18 -11.15 -1.56 -10.65
C ALA A 18 -12.34 -1.00 -11.45
N ARG A 19 -12.99 0.06 -10.95
CA ARG A 19 -14.13 0.70 -11.65
C ARG A 19 -13.73 1.30 -12.99
N ASN A 20 -12.51 1.81 -13.08
CA ASN A 20 -12.00 2.50 -14.27
C ASN A 20 -11.23 1.57 -15.22
N ALA A 21 -11.23 0.25 -15.01
CA ALA A 21 -10.45 -0.71 -15.79
C ALA A 21 -8.95 -0.33 -15.92
N SER A 22 -8.37 0.22 -14.85
CA SER A 22 -7.01 0.74 -14.83
C SER A 22 -6.14 0.07 -13.76
N LEU A 23 -6.48 -1.16 -13.40
CA LEU A 23 -5.69 -1.97 -12.50
C LEU A 23 -4.28 -2.25 -13.06
N SER A 24 -3.33 -2.32 -12.14
CA SER A 24 -2.03 -2.94 -12.38
C SER A 24 -2.15 -4.42 -12.03
N ILE A 25 -1.94 -5.30 -13.01
CA ILE A 25 -2.13 -6.75 -12.89
C ILE A 25 -0.78 -7.44 -12.99
N MET A 26 -0.43 -8.22 -11.96
CA MET A 26 0.85 -8.91 -11.83
C MET A 26 0.61 -10.40 -12.01
N ILE A 27 1.00 -10.98 -13.14
CA ILE A 27 0.57 -12.33 -13.53
C ILE A 27 1.70 -13.33 -13.31
N GLY A 28 1.43 -14.43 -12.61
CA GLY A 28 2.26 -15.62 -12.52
C GLY A 28 1.54 -16.83 -13.14
N GLY A 29 2.29 -17.66 -13.87
CA GLY A 29 1.76 -18.83 -14.55
C GLY A 29 2.62 -19.25 -15.74
N ASP A 30 2.32 -20.41 -16.34
CA ASP A 30 2.96 -20.79 -17.60
C ASP A 30 2.52 -19.86 -18.74
N THR A 31 3.43 -19.63 -19.68
CA THR A 31 3.23 -18.66 -20.76
C THR A 31 2.01 -18.95 -21.61
N GLU A 32 1.74 -20.22 -21.91
CA GLU A 32 0.60 -20.62 -22.75
C GLU A 32 -0.73 -20.27 -22.08
N SER A 33 -0.90 -20.66 -20.81
CA SER A 33 -2.10 -20.36 -20.04
C SER A 33 -2.27 -18.85 -19.86
N VAL A 34 -1.19 -18.11 -19.58
CA VAL A 34 -1.23 -16.65 -19.44
C VAL A 34 -1.65 -15.95 -20.74
N GLN A 35 -1.10 -16.37 -21.89
CA GLN A 35 -1.48 -15.83 -23.19
C GLN A 35 -2.95 -16.11 -23.52
N ALA A 36 -3.44 -17.31 -23.18
CA ALA A 36 -4.82 -17.71 -23.45
C ALA A 36 -5.85 -16.80 -22.72
N VAL A 37 -5.51 -16.27 -21.54
CA VAL A 37 -6.41 -15.40 -20.75
C VAL A 37 -6.05 -13.91 -20.82
N MET A 38 -4.95 -13.53 -21.48
CA MET A 38 -4.50 -12.15 -21.60
C MET A 38 -5.59 -11.18 -22.07
N PRO A 39 -6.43 -11.52 -23.08
CA PRO A 39 -7.51 -10.64 -23.52
C PRO A 39 -8.51 -10.29 -22.42
N LEU A 40 -8.67 -11.14 -21.39
CA LEU A 40 -9.53 -10.86 -20.25
C LEU A 40 -8.89 -9.85 -19.30
N PHE A 41 -7.57 -9.93 -19.09
CA PHE A 41 -6.86 -8.98 -18.24
C PHE A 41 -6.81 -7.57 -18.85
N GLU A 42 -6.72 -7.47 -20.18
CA GLU A 42 -6.74 -6.20 -20.93
C GLU A 42 -8.07 -5.43 -20.77
N LEU A 43 -9.15 -6.10 -20.38
CA LEU A 43 -10.43 -5.45 -20.06
C LEU A 43 -10.46 -4.85 -18.65
N LEU A 44 -9.52 -5.22 -17.78
CA LEU A 44 -9.54 -4.90 -16.35
C LEU A 44 -8.43 -3.92 -15.94
N GLY A 45 -7.36 -3.82 -16.74
CA GLY A 45 -6.17 -3.09 -16.37
C GLY A 45 -5.44 -2.47 -17.56
N ASN A 46 -4.57 -1.50 -17.25
CA ASN A 46 -3.75 -0.81 -18.24
C ASN A 46 -2.24 -1.01 -18.00
N LYS A 47 -1.87 -1.73 -16.94
CA LYS A 47 -0.50 -2.16 -16.65
C LYS A 47 -0.51 -3.65 -16.35
N ILE A 48 -0.23 -4.46 -17.34
CA ILE A 48 -0.37 -5.91 -17.27
C ILE A 48 0.99 -6.53 -17.56
N LEU A 49 1.56 -7.23 -16.57
CA LEU A 49 2.90 -7.80 -16.69
C LEU A 49 2.92 -9.25 -16.24
N HIS A 50 3.45 -10.13 -17.09
CA HIS A 50 3.79 -11.50 -16.75
C HIS A 50 5.14 -11.53 -16.01
N GLN A 51 5.10 -11.93 -14.74
CA GLN A 51 6.22 -11.88 -13.80
C GLN A 51 7.05 -13.18 -13.79
N GLY A 52 6.59 -14.22 -14.48
CA GLY A 52 7.24 -15.53 -14.52
C GLY A 52 6.26 -16.67 -14.26
N GLY A 53 6.80 -17.77 -13.75
CA GLY A 53 6.03 -19.00 -13.50
C GLY A 53 4.98 -18.89 -12.38
N PRO A 54 4.37 -20.02 -12.00
CA PRO A 54 3.37 -20.06 -10.93
C PRO A 54 3.87 -19.44 -9.63
N GLY A 55 3.07 -18.54 -9.04
CA GLY A 55 3.37 -17.83 -7.80
C GLY A 55 4.15 -16.51 -7.98
N SER A 56 4.72 -16.25 -9.16
CA SER A 56 5.50 -15.02 -9.41
C SER A 56 4.64 -13.76 -9.35
N GLY A 57 3.35 -13.83 -9.68
CA GLY A 57 2.41 -12.71 -9.53
C GLY A 57 2.21 -12.34 -8.07
N GLN A 58 2.03 -13.33 -7.20
CA GLN A 58 1.96 -13.12 -5.74
C GLN A 58 3.25 -12.52 -5.19
N GLN A 59 4.42 -13.03 -5.57
CA GLN A 59 5.70 -12.47 -5.13
C GLN A 59 5.85 -11.01 -5.56
N ALA A 60 5.50 -10.67 -6.80
CA ALA A 60 5.48 -9.29 -7.27
C ALA A 60 4.50 -8.40 -6.47
N LYS A 61 3.34 -8.95 -6.07
CA LYS A 61 2.39 -8.24 -5.20
C LYS A 61 2.98 -7.98 -3.82
N LEU A 62 3.69 -8.94 -3.21
CA LEU A 62 4.34 -8.73 -1.91
C LEU A 62 5.38 -7.61 -2.00
N CYS A 63 6.20 -7.55 -3.06
CA CYS A 63 7.10 -6.43 -3.31
C CYS A 63 6.37 -5.08 -3.33
N ASN A 64 5.21 -5.00 -3.98
CA ASN A 64 4.39 -3.78 -4.00
C ASN A 64 3.92 -3.38 -2.59
N GLN A 65 3.43 -4.35 -1.80
CA GLN A 65 2.95 -4.08 -0.44
C GLN A 65 4.08 -3.65 0.50
N ILE A 66 5.28 -4.19 0.36
CA ILE A 66 6.47 -3.78 1.13
C ILE A 66 6.81 -2.31 0.87
N VAL A 67 6.85 -1.89 -0.39
CA VAL A 67 7.12 -0.49 -0.75
C VAL A 67 6.05 0.44 -0.18
N ILE A 68 4.77 0.09 -0.35
CA ILE A 68 3.65 0.88 0.19
C ILE A 68 3.78 1.04 1.71
N ALA A 69 4.17 -0.01 2.43
CA ALA A 69 4.28 0.00 3.88
C ALA A 69 5.33 0.99 4.37
N GLY A 70 6.55 0.90 3.82
CA GLY A 70 7.64 1.81 4.16
C GLY A 70 7.34 3.26 3.77
N THR A 71 6.78 3.47 2.57
CA THR A 71 6.39 4.82 2.12
C THR A 71 5.34 5.45 3.04
N MET A 72 4.34 4.69 3.49
CA MET A 72 3.31 5.24 4.38
C MET A 72 3.88 5.71 5.72
N VAL A 73 4.80 4.94 6.31
CA VAL A 73 5.49 5.34 7.55
C VAL A 73 6.18 6.69 7.34
N GLY A 74 7.03 6.80 6.31
CA GLY A 74 7.76 8.04 6.03
C GLY A 74 6.84 9.25 5.75
N VAL A 75 5.72 9.04 5.03
CA VAL A 75 4.75 10.12 4.79
C VAL A 75 4.07 10.57 6.08
N CYS A 76 3.60 9.63 6.92
CA CYS A 76 2.93 9.99 8.16
C CYS A 76 3.89 10.66 9.16
N GLU A 77 5.11 10.13 9.31
CA GLU A 77 6.13 10.73 10.18
C GLU A 77 6.54 12.14 9.70
N SER A 78 6.71 12.34 8.39
CA SER A 78 7.02 13.66 7.82
C SER A 78 5.93 14.69 8.12
N LEU A 79 4.66 14.30 8.00
CA LEU A 79 3.52 15.15 8.34
C LEU A 79 3.48 15.49 9.85
N LEU A 80 3.66 14.48 10.71
CA LEU A 80 3.66 14.68 12.16
C LEU A 80 4.83 15.55 12.62
N TYR A 81 6.02 15.33 12.06
CA TYR A 81 7.21 16.16 12.30
C TYR A 81 6.96 17.60 11.84
N GLY A 82 6.47 17.79 10.61
CA GLY A 82 6.19 19.12 10.06
C GLY A 82 5.19 19.89 10.91
N TYR A 83 4.17 19.21 11.43
CA TYR A 83 3.19 19.78 12.34
C TYR A 83 3.87 20.25 13.64
N LYS A 84 4.68 19.38 14.26
CA LYS A 84 5.39 19.70 15.50
C LYS A 84 6.42 20.83 15.32
N ALA A 85 7.02 20.91 14.15
CA ALA A 85 7.95 21.97 13.76
C ALA A 85 7.27 23.31 13.45
N GLY A 86 5.93 23.39 13.50
CA GLY A 86 5.18 24.62 13.23
C GLY A 86 5.08 24.98 11.75
N LEU A 87 5.24 24.00 10.85
CA LEU A 87 5.13 24.23 9.41
C LEU A 87 3.67 24.24 8.96
N ASP A 88 3.38 25.06 7.95
CA ASP A 88 2.19 24.88 7.12
C ASP A 88 2.35 23.61 6.28
N LEU A 89 1.60 22.57 6.64
CA LEU A 89 1.70 21.26 6.00
C LEU A 89 1.30 21.28 4.53
N ASN A 90 0.37 22.14 4.11
CA ASN A 90 0.00 22.26 2.70
C ASN A 90 1.15 22.85 1.90
N ARG A 91 1.83 23.87 2.43
CA ARG A 91 3.03 24.45 1.79
C ARG A 91 4.18 23.46 1.79
N MET A 92 4.41 22.76 2.90
CA MET A 92 5.45 21.74 3.00
C MET A 92 5.24 20.62 1.97
N LEU A 93 4.02 20.08 1.85
CA LEU A 93 3.70 19.06 0.87
C LEU A 93 3.95 19.56 -0.57
N LYS A 94 3.56 20.80 -0.89
CA LYS A 94 3.84 21.39 -2.22
C LYS A 94 5.33 21.39 -2.55
N SER A 95 6.21 21.61 -1.57
CA SER A 95 7.66 21.64 -1.78
C SER A 95 8.26 20.27 -2.10
N ILE A 96 7.70 19.17 -1.60
CA ILE A 96 8.33 17.83 -1.70
C ILE A 96 7.70 16.92 -2.76
N ARG A 97 6.48 17.20 -3.22
CA ARG A 97 5.75 16.38 -4.20
C ARG A 97 6.40 16.26 -5.58
N GLY A 98 7.18 17.25 -6.01
CA GLY A 98 7.86 17.25 -7.32
C GLY A 98 9.31 16.78 -7.29
N GLY A 99 9.84 16.42 -6.11
CA GLY A 99 11.25 16.08 -5.92
C GLY A 99 11.49 14.60 -5.69
N ALA A 100 12.62 14.26 -5.08
CA ALA A 100 13.00 12.88 -4.80
C ALA A 100 12.03 12.14 -3.84
N ALA A 101 11.20 12.88 -3.10
CA ALA A 101 10.18 12.32 -2.20
C ALA A 101 8.85 11.98 -2.90
N ALA A 102 8.71 12.31 -4.20
CA ALA A 102 7.50 12.10 -4.98
C ALA A 102 7.05 10.63 -4.92
N CYS A 103 5.81 10.40 -4.51
CA CYS A 103 5.18 9.08 -4.51
C CYS A 103 3.66 9.21 -4.48
N TRP A 104 2.98 8.15 -4.93
CA TRP A 104 1.52 8.13 -4.99
C TRP A 104 0.85 8.41 -3.64
N THR A 105 1.40 7.86 -2.53
CA THR A 105 0.90 8.08 -1.16
C THR A 105 0.94 9.55 -0.76
N LEU A 106 2.02 10.26 -1.09
CA LEU A 106 2.20 11.67 -0.78
C LEU A 106 1.22 12.57 -1.56
N ASP A 107 0.93 12.20 -2.81
CA ASP A 107 0.01 12.94 -3.67
C ASP A 107 -1.46 12.69 -3.31
N ASN A 108 -1.81 11.44 -2.98
CA ASN A 108 -3.21 11.02 -2.89
C ASN A 108 -3.70 10.84 -1.45
N LEU A 109 -2.83 10.41 -0.52
CA LEU A 109 -3.25 10.07 0.84
C LEU A 109 -2.85 11.15 1.86
N ALA A 110 -1.71 11.84 1.69
CA ALA A 110 -1.36 12.95 2.57
C ALA A 110 -2.44 14.06 2.65
N PRO A 111 -3.07 14.54 1.55
CA PRO A 111 -4.19 15.47 1.66
C PRO A 111 -5.36 14.95 2.50
N ARG A 112 -5.65 13.66 2.38
CA ARG A 112 -6.75 13.02 3.12
C ARG A 112 -6.45 12.93 4.61
N ILE A 113 -5.19 12.69 4.98
CA ILE A 113 -4.72 12.77 6.37
C ILE A 113 -4.96 14.19 6.93
N LEU A 114 -4.57 15.23 6.19
CA LEU A 114 -4.77 16.63 6.61
C LEU A 114 -6.25 16.99 6.79
N GLN A 115 -7.13 16.38 5.99
CA GLN A 115 -8.59 16.53 6.09
C GLN A 115 -9.23 15.58 7.12
N ARG A 116 -8.44 14.78 7.86
CA ARG A 116 -8.91 13.75 8.80
C ARG A 116 -9.87 12.73 8.15
N ASN A 117 -9.77 12.52 6.85
CA ASN A 117 -10.57 11.56 6.11
C ASN A 117 -9.82 10.23 6.02
N PHE A 118 -10.25 9.25 6.82
CA PHE A 118 -9.67 7.90 6.86
C PHE A 118 -10.54 6.84 6.16
N GLU A 119 -11.44 7.26 5.27
CA GLU A 119 -12.25 6.31 4.50
C GLU A 119 -11.35 5.41 3.63
N PRO A 120 -11.63 4.11 3.58
CA PRO A 120 -10.76 3.14 2.93
C PRO A 120 -10.80 3.27 1.41
N GLY A 121 -9.62 3.32 0.79
CA GLY A 121 -9.41 2.80 -0.57
C GLY A 121 -8.76 1.41 -0.56
N PHE A 122 -8.08 1.09 0.54
CA PHE A 122 -7.56 -0.22 0.88
C PHE A 122 -7.56 -0.36 2.41
N PHE A 123 -8.11 -1.45 2.92
CA PHE A 123 -8.33 -1.65 4.35
C PHE A 123 -7.05 -1.98 5.11
N VAL A 124 -6.89 -1.42 6.31
CA VAL A 124 -5.78 -1.74 7.23
C VAL A 124 -5.72 -3.24 7.52
N GLU A 125 -6.84 -3.91 7.79
CA GLU A 125 -6.87 -5.35 8.11
C GLU A 125 -6.34 -6.22 6.96
N HIS A 126 -6.64 -5.86 5.71
CA HIS A 126 -6.11 -6.54 4.53
C HIS A 126 -4.62 -6.25 4.36
N PHE A 127 -4.21 -5.02 4.66
CA PHE A 127 -2.80 -4.66 4.56
C PHE A 127 -1.92 -5.37 5.60
N ILE A 128 -2.43 -5.53 6.83
CA ILE A 128 -1.77 -6.34 7.88
C ILE A 128 -1.57 -7.78 7.40
N LYS A 129 -2.62 -8.38 6.82
CA LYS A 129 -2.53 -9.73 6.25
C LYS A 129 -1.45 -9.83 5.17
N ASP A 130 -1.42 -8.90 4.23
CA ASP A 130 -0.43 -8.90 3.15
C ASP A 130 1.01 -8.73 3.66
N MET A 131 1.23 -7.84 4.64
CA MET A 131 2.54 -7.70 5.29
C MET A 131 2.95 -8.97 6.06
N GLY A 132 1.98 -9.63 6.70
CA GLY A 132 2.20 -10.94 7.34
C GLY A 132 2.67 -11.99 6.35
N LEU A 133 2.01 -12.13 5.20
CA LEU A 133 2.43 -13.04 4.12
C LEU A 133 3.84 -12.71 3.61
N ALA A 134 4.15 -11.42 3.43
CA ALA A 134 5.49 -10.99 3.03
C ALA A 134 6.57 -11.33 4.07
N LEU A 135 6.28 -11.17 5.36
CA LEU A 135 7.20 -11.54 6.44
C LEU A 135 7.40 -13.06 6.54
N GLU A 136 6.32 -13.84 6.35
CA GLU A 136 6.40 -15.31 6.32
C GLU A 136 7.25 -15.81 5.15
N GLU A 137 7.05 -15.27 3.95
CA GLU A 137 7.86 -15.63 2.78
C GLU A 137 9.31 -15.16 2.93
N ALA A 138 9.55 -13.97 3.47
CA ALA A 138 10.91 -13.50 3.77
C ALA A 138 11.63 -14.45 4.74
N ASN A 139 10.92 -14.91 5.79
CA ASN A 139 11.49 -15.88 6.73
C ASN A 139 11.83 -17.22 6.07
N ARG A 140 11.00 -17.73 5.14
CA ARG A 140 11.32 -18.94 4.36
C ARG A 140 12.54 -18.77 3.46
N MET A 141 12.81 -17.54 3.02
CA MET A 141 14.00 -17.18 2.23
C MET A 141 15.21 -16.81 3.08
N GLU A 142 15.12 -16.91 4.42
CA GLU A 142 16.16 -16.46 5.35
C GLU A 142 16.50 -14.96 5.17
N LEU A 143 15.53 -14.17 4.73
CA LEU A 143 15.63 -12.74 4.47
C LEU A 143 15.02 -11.93 5.61
N VAL A 144 15.78 -10.97 6.14
CA VAL A 144 15.30 -10.05 7.18
C VAL A 144 14.85 -8.73 6.55
N LEU A 145 13.59 -8.35 6.80
CA LEU A 145 12.97 -7.11 6.30
C LEU A 145 12.63 -6.15 7.45
N PRO A 146 13.61 -5.42 8.02
CA PRO A 146 13.40 -4.66 9.24
C PRO A 146 12.36 -3.54 9.09
N GLY A 147 12.33 -2.85 7.95
CA GLY A 147 11.35 -1.80 7.67
C GLY A 147 9.92 -2.33 7.59
N LEU A 148 9.74 -3.52 6.99
CA LEU A 148 8.43 -4.18 6.93
C LEU A 148 7.97 -4.63 8.33
N THR A 149 8.88 -5.20 9.12
CA THR A 149 8.58 -5.61 10.51
C THR A 149 8.08 -4.44 11.34
N LEU A 150 8.77 -3.29 11.28
CA LEU A 150 8.34 -2.08 11.97
C LEU A 150 6.97 -1.61 11.48
N ALA A 151 6.78 -1.49 10.16
CA ALA A 151 5.50 -1.05 9.60
C ALA A 151 4.36 -1.98 10.03
N HIS A 152 4.56 -3.30 9.99
CA HIS A 152 3.58 -4.28 10.42
C HIS A 152 3.16 -4.07 11.89
N GLN A 153 4.11 -3.85 12.80
CA GLN A 153 3.83 -3.56 14.22
C GLN A 153 3.04 -2.25 14.40
N LEU A 154 3.38 -1.20 13.65
CA LEU A 154 2.64 0.06 13.69
C LEU A 154 1.19 -0.12 13.21
N TYR A 155 0.97 -0.91 12.16
CA TYR A 155 -0.38 -1.20 11.68
C TYR A 155 -1.18 -2.11 12.63
N GLN A 156 -0.52 -3.04 13.34
CA GLN A 156 -1.17 -3.75 14.45
C GLN A 156 -1.69 -2.77 15.52
N THR A 157 -0.95 -1.69 15.79
CA THR A 157 -1.40 -0.61 16.68
C THR A 157 -2.64 0.10 16.11
N VAL A 158 -2.66 0.41 14.80
CA VAL A 158 -3.84 0.99 14.14
C VAL A 158 -5.07 0.08 14.31
N GLN A 159 -4.90 -1.23 14.14
CA GLN A 159 -5.98 -2.19 14.34
C GLN A 159 -6.44 -2.25 15.80
N ALA A 160 -5.51 -2.23 16.76
CA ALA A 160 -5.81 -2.23 18.19
C ALA A 160 -6.58 -0.97 18.63
N LEU A 161 -6.37 0.16 17.95
CA LEU A 161 -7.14 1.40 18.11
C LEU A 161 -8.54 1.35 17.46
N GLY A 162 -8.94 0.22 16.88
CA GLY A 162 -10.26 0.04 16.26
C GLY A 162 -10.34 0.46 14.79
N HIS A 163 -9.22 0.81 14.16
CA HIS A 163 -9.17 1.34 12.79
C HIS A 163 -8.84 0.28 11.73
N GLY A 164 -9.10 -1.00 11.99
CA GLY A 164 -8.87 -2.10 11.04
C GLY A 164 -9.63 -1.94 9.71
N ARG A 165 -10.79 -1.29 9.73
CA ARG A 165 -11.63 -1.01 8.55
C ARG A 165 -11.40 0.39 7.95
N SER A 166 -10.46 1.17 8.49
CA SER A 166 -10.06 2.45 7.89
C SER A 166 -9.07 2.22 6.74
N GLY A 167 -8.84 3.29 5.95
CA GLY A 167 -7.79 3.30 4.94
C GLY A 167 -6.39 3.17 5.54
N THR A 168 -5.43 2.65 4.77
CA THR A 168 -4.04 2.46 5.24
C THR A 168 -3.38 3.73 5.79
N HIS A 169 -3.76 4.91 5.30
CA HIS A 169 -3.28 6.19 5.85
C HIS A 169 -3.78 6.51 7.26
N ALA A 170 -4.67 5.69 7.85
CA ALA A 170 -4.98 5.70 9.27
C ALA A 170 -3.78 5.36 10.17
N LEU A 171 -2.65 4.94 9.59
CA LEU A 171 -1.35 4.88 10.28
C LEU A 171 -1.03 6.17 11.05
N MET A 172 -1.44 7.34 10.53
CA MET A 172 -1.29 8.61 11.25
C MET A 172 -1.88 8.55 12.66
N LEU A 173 -3.04 7.92 12.86
CA LEU A 173 -3.70 7.84 14.16
C LEU A 173 -2.87 7.09 15.20
N ALA A 174 -2.22 6.00 14.79
CA ALA A 174 -1.32 5.26 15.68
C ALA A 174 -0.08 6.07 16.05
N LEU A 175 0.49 6.82 15.09
CA LEU A 175 1.66 7.67 15.36
C LEU A 175 1.31 8.87 16.25
N GLU A 176 0.14 9.48 16.06
CA GLU A 176 -0.38 10.54 16.91
C GLU A 176 -0.53 10.07 18.37
N GLU A 177 -1.09 8.87 18.56
CA GLU A 177 -1.25 8.24 19.88
C GLU A 177 0.11 8.00 20.54
N LEU A 178 1.07 7.42 19.82
CA LEU A 178 2.43 7.18 20.32
C LEU A 178 3.16 8.48 20.68
N ALA A 179 2.97 9.54 19.89
CA ALA A 179 3.60 10.83 20.10
C ALA A 179 2.88 11.72 21.12
N ARG A 180 1.66 11.34 21.56
CA ARG A 180 0.74 12.17 22.35
C ARG A 180 0.51 13.55 21.71
N ASN A 181 0.37 13.56 20.38
CA ASN A 181 0.26 14.78 19.59
C ASN A 181 -0.68 14.55 18.41
N HIS A 182 -1.69 15.40 18.22
CA HIS A 182 -2.68 15.25 17.16
C HIS A 182 -2.51 16.32 16.10
N VAL A 183 -2.39 15.92 14.84
CA VAL A 183 -2.40 16.85 13.71
C VAL A 183 -3.85 17.32 13.52
N ASN A 184 -4.12 18.55 13.91
CA ASN A 184 -5.44 19.17 13.70
C ASN A 184 -5.64 19.49 12.22
N ALA A 185 -6.90 19.44 11.77
CA ALA A 185 -7.26 19.94 10.45
C ALA A 185 -6.83 21.42 10.35
N SER A 186 -6.22 21.78 9.22
CA SER A 186 -5.93 23.17 8.92
C SER A 186 -7.24 23.96 8.98
N SER A 187 -7.35 24.91 9.91
CA SER A 187 -8.40 25.93 9.86
C SER A 187 -8.18 26.74 8.59
N GLU A 188 -9.13 26.68 7.65
CA GLU A 188 -9.24 27.67 6.57
C GLU A 188 -9.39 29.09 7.14
#